data_AF-A0A8C9LQK6-F1
#
_entry.id   AF-A0A8C9LQK6-F1
#
_cell.length_a   1.000
_cell.length_b   1.000
_cell.length_c   1.000
_cell.angle_alpha   90.00
_cell.angle_beta   90.00
_cell.angle_gamma   90.00
#
_symmetry.space_group_name_H-M   'P 1'
#
loop_
_entity.id
_entity.type
_entity.pdbx_description
1 polymer ?
#
loop_
_entity_poly.entity_id
_entity_poly.type
_entity_poly.pdbx_seq_one_letter_code
_entity_poly.pdbx_strand_id
1 'polypeptide(L)'
;MANWVFCNRCFQPPQRTSCFSLTNCGHVYCDACLGKGKKNECLICKAPCRTVLLSKHTDADIQAFFMSIGSLCKKYSRETSQVSEFQEKHRTRLLAFYREKISRLEESLRKSVLQIEQLQSMRSSQQTAFSTIKSSVSTKPYGCLLPPHSSTPDRLESMEVDLSPSPIRKSEIAAGPARISVISPPQDGRMAPCSQSVCRLQRFTMFLHRRPSSLAAAPSIQFWKAQGHQLS
;
A
#
# COMPACT_ATOMS: atom_id res chain seq x y z
N MET A 1 1.75 16.87 37.40
CA MET A 1 1.33 15.46 37.47
C MET A 1 -0.19 15.43 37.48
N ALA A 2 -0.82 14.39 36.93
CA ALA A 2 -2.27 14.33 36.91
C ALA A 2 -2.85 14.29 38.33
N ASN A 3 -3.96 15.00 38.55
CA ASN A 3 -4.56 15.20 39.88
C ASN A 3 -5.07 13.90 40.53
N TRP A 4 -5.12 12.80 39.80
CA TRP A 4 -5.51 11.48 40.29
C TRP A 4 -4.36 10.67 40.89
N VAL A 5 -3.10 11.11 40.72
CA VAL A 5 -1.93 10.39 41.24
C VAL A 5 -1.78 10.70 42.73
N PHE A 6 -1.54 9.66 43.53
CA PHE A 6 -1.28 9.78 44.97
C PHE A 6 -0.27 8.73 45.41
N CYS A 7 0.30 8.92 46.61
CA CYS A 7 1.21 7.94 47.19
C CYS A 7 0.41 6.72 47.64
N ASN A 8 0.76 5.52 47.16
CA ASN A 8 0.06 4.29 47.53
C ASN A 8 0.23 3.90 49.01
N ARG A 9 1.11 4.57 49.77
CA ARG A 9 1.32 4.31 51.21
C ARG A 9 0.55 5.27 52.12
N CYS A 10 0.60 6.57 51.84
CA CYS A 10 -0.01 7.60 52.70
C CYS A 10 -1.22 8.30 52.05
N PHE A 11 -1.57 7.94 50.81
CA PHE A 11 -2.68 8.50 50.04
C PHE A 11 -2.64 10.03 49.82
N GLN A 12 -1.49 10.66 50.10
CA GLN A 12 -1.31 12.07 49.84
C GLN A 12 -1.03 12.33 48.35
N PRO A 13 -1.67 13.35 47.76
CA PRO A 13 -1.39 13.76 46.39
C PRO A 13 -0.03 14.50 46.31
N PRO A 14 0.55 14.63 45.11
CA PRO A 14 1.72 15.48 44.88
C PRO A 14 1.46 16.92 45.32
N GLN A 15 2.26 17.40 46.26
CA GLN A 15 2.38 18.82 46.59
C GLN A 15 3.48 19.47 45.74
N ARG A 16 3.55 20.81 45.78
CA ARG A 16 4.44 21.62 44.92
C ARG A 16 5.93 21.19 44.97
N THR A 17 6.38 20.63 46.08
CA THR A 17 7.78 20.27 46.34
C THR A 17 8.04 18.78 46.45
N SER A 18 6.99 17.94 46.52
CA SER A 18 7.16 16.51 46.80
C SER A 18 7.53 15.75 45.53
N CYS A 19 8.60 14.97 45.61
CA CYS A 19 8.99 14.05 44.55
C CYS A 19 8.28 12.71 44.70
N PHE A 20 7.91 12.12 43.56
CA PHE A 20 7.23 10.83 43.52
C PHE A 20 8.08 9.84 42.73
N SER A 21 8.02 8.57 43.11
CA SER A 21 8.76 7.49 42.45
C SER A 21 7.84 6.32 42.14
N LEU A 22 8.04 5.70 40.98
CA LEU A 22 7.31 4.52 40.53
C LEU A 22 8.18 3.28 40.66
N THR A 23 7.62 2.21 41.21
CA THR A 23 8.26 0.88 41.24
C THR A 23 7.86 0.06 40.01
N ASN A 24 8.70 -0.90 39.60
CA ASN A 24 8.38 -1.83 38.51
C ASN A 24 7.22 -2.80 38.82
N CYS A 25 6.70 -2.84 40.05
CA CYS A 25 5.47 -3.56 40.40
C CYS A 25 4.22 -2.66 40.36
N GLY A 26 4.36 -1.38 40.05
CA GLY A 26 3.23 -0.46 39.79
C GLY A 26 2.86 0.43 40.96
N HIS A 27 3.56 0.33 42.09
CA HIS A 27 3.31 1.18 43.24
C HIS A 27 4.06 2.49 43.15
N VAL A 28 3.36 3.59 43.46
CA VAL A 28 3.89 4.95 43.46
C VAL A 28 4.07 5.44 44.90
N TYR A 29 5.20 6.05 45.22
CA TYR A 29 5.51 6.57 46.57
C TYR A 29 5.99 8.00 46.52
N CYS A 30 5.61 8.80 47.53
CA CYS A 30 6.34 10.04 47.83
C CYS A 30 7.71 9.72 48.43
N ASP A 31 8.65 10.64 48.22
CA ASP A 31 9.99 10.64 48.82
C ASP A 31 10.00 10.34 50.33
N ALA A 32 9.11 10.95 51.12
CA ALA A 32 9.03 10.75 52.56
C ALA A 32 8.64 9.32 52.97
N CYS A 33 7.74 8.67 52.22
CA CYS A 33 7.39 7.27 52.48
C CYS A 33 8.51 6.33 52.01
N LEU A 34 9.11 6.63 50.87
CA LEU A 34 10.17 5.82 50.30
C LEU A 34 11.43 5.82 51.18
N GLY A 35 11.79 6.98 51.76
CA GLY A 35 12.94 7.12 52.67
C GLY A 35 12.82 6.34 53.99
N LYS A 36 11.59 5.99 54.40
CA LYS A 36 11.33 5.13 55.57
C LYS A 36 11.37 3.63 55.24
N GLY A 37 11.51 3.29 53.96
CA GLY A 37 11.50 1.91 53.44
C GLY A 37 12.89 1.31 53.28
N LYS A 38 12.93 -0.01 53.08
CA LYS A 38 14.15 -0.69 52.65
C LYS A 38 14.42 -0.38 51.18
N LYS A 39 15.68 -0.11 50.83
CA LYS A 39 16.11 0.10 49.45
C LYS A 39 15.83 -1.14 48.59
N ASN A 40 15.37 -0.92 47.36
CA ASN A 40 15.04 -1.96 46.38
C ASN A 40 13.93 -2.94 46.84
N GLU A 41 13.08 -2.55 47.78
CA GLU A 41 11.94 -3.36 48.22
C GLU A 41 10.65 -2.54 48.13
N CYS A 42 9.59 -3.15 47.60
CA CYS A 42 8.28 -2.52 47.57
C CYS A 42 7.65 -2.49 48.98
N LEU A 43 7.21 -1.32 49.42
CA LEU A 43 6.56 -1.16 50.74
C LEU A 43 5.23 -1.93 50.85
N ILE A 44 4.59 -2.23 49.71
CA ILE A 44 3.29 -2.90 49.61
C ILE A 44 3.46 -4.39 49.30
N CYS A 45 4.12 -4.74 48.19
CA CYS A 45 4.31 -6.14 47.79
C CYS A 45 5.34 -6.90 48.62
N LYS A 46 6.22 -6.20 49.36
CA LYS A 46 7.39 -6.79 50.06
C LYS A 46 8.35 -7.58 49.16
N ALA A 47 8.26 -7.36 47.85
CA ALA A 47 9.10 -7.98 46.84
C ALA A 47 10.25 -7.05 46.44
N PRO A 48 11.40 -7.60 45.98
CA PRO A 48 12.46 -6.80 45.37
C PRO A 48 11.92 -6.00 44.19
N CYS A 49 12.11 -4.69 44.20
CA CYS A 49 11.60 -3.78 43.17
C CYS A 49 12.63 -2.71 42.83
N ARG A 50 12.71 -2.37 41.54
CA ARG A 50 13.44 -1.19 41.07
C ARG A 50 12.49 0.00 41.11
N THR A 51 13.06 1.14 41.45
CA THR A 51 12.33 2.40 41.61
C THR A 51 12.89 3.44 40.65
N VAL A 52 12.00 4.14 39.95
CA VAL A 52 12.33 5.23 39.03
C VAL A 52 11.72 6.51 39.57
N LEU A 53 12.52 7.56 39.68
CA LEU A 53 12.05 8.90 40.05
C LEU A 53 11.17 9.46 38.92
N LEU A 54 9.96 9.89 39.26
CA LEU A 54 9.05 10.55 38.33
C LEU A 54 9.38 12.04 38.28
N SER A 55 9.90 12.48 37.14
CA SER A 55 10.34 13.85 36.87
C SER A 55 10.02 14.22 35.42
N LYS A 56 10.33 15.46 35.03
CA LYS A 56 10.22 15.91 33.64
C LYS A 56 11.18 15.16 32.68
N HIS A 57 12.22 14.53 33.23
CA HIS A 57 13.25 13.83 32.48
C HIS A 57 13.05 12.31 32.46
N THR A 58 11.98 11.80 33.06
CA THR A 58 11.64 10.36 33.01
C THR A 58 11.31 9.95 31.56
N ASP A 59 11.55 8.69 31.19
CA ASP A 59 11.23 8.18 29.85
C ASP A 59 9.79 8.46 29.43
N ALA A 60 9.60 8.83 28.16
CA ALA A 60 8.30 9.23 27.62
C ALA A 60 7.22 8.14 27.77
N ASP A 61 7.60 6.87 27.63
CA ASP A 61 6.69 5.73 27.81
C ASP A 61 6.20 5.60 29.25
N ILE A 62 7.06 5.90 30.22
CA ILE A 62 6.69 5.92 31.64
C ILE A 62 5.86 7.16 31.94
N GLN A 63 6.22 8.32 31.39
CA GLN A 63 5.43 9.54 31.53
C GLN A 63 4.01 9.37 31.00
N ALA A 64 3.82 8.60 29.93
CA ALA A 64 2.51 8.34 29.33
C ALA A 64 1.50 7.75 30.33
N PHE A 65 1.93 6.92 31.29
CA PHE A 65 1.04 6.39 32.35
C PHE A 65 0.41 7.48 33.21
N PHE A 66 1.03 8.66 33.29
CA PHE A 66 0.59 9.79 34.14
C PHE A 66 0.00 10.94 33.33
N MET A 67 -0.09 10.81 32.01
CA MET A 67 -0.73 11.78 31.13
C MET A 67 -2.26 11.57 31.13
N SER A 68 -3.01 12.62 30.77
CA SER A 68 -4.47 12.46 30.61
C SER A 68 -4.76 11.68 29.34
N ILE A 69 -5.80 10.84 29.35
CA ILE A 69 -6.25 10.08 28.17
C ILE A 69 -6.50 11.02 26.99
N GLY A 70 -7.15 12.17 27.21
CA GLY A 70 -7.36 13.17 26.15
C GLY A 70 -6.06 13.68 25.53
N SER A 71 -5.01 13.90 26.32
CA SER A 71 -3.70 14.32 25.80
C SER A 71 -2.98 13.21 25.03
N LEU A 72 -3.07 11.96 25.49
CA LEU A 72 -2.53 10.80 24.79
C LEU A 72 -3.23 10.59 23.45
N CYS A 73 -4.57 10.65 23.43
CA CYS A 73 -5.36 10.54 22.21
C CYS A 73 -4.95 11.61 21.20
N LYS A 74 -4.80 12.88 21.63
CA LYS A 74 -4.34 13.97 20.76
C LYS A 74 -2.93 13.75 20.22
N LYS A 75 -2.01 13.26 21.04
CA LYS A 75 -0.63 12.97 20.64
C LYS A 75 -0.60 11.88 19.56
N TYR A 76 -1.17 10.72 19.87
CA TYR A 76 -1.12 9.57 18.97
C TYR A 76 -1.98 9.75 17.73
N SER A 77 -3.10 10.48 17.80
CA SER A 77 -3.88 10.81 16.62
C SER A 77 -3.08 11.68 15.65
N ARG A 78 -2.36 12.68 16.14
CA ARG A 78 -1.49 13.53 15.32
C ARG A 78 -0.36 12.73 14.68
N GLU A 79 0.33 11.88 15.44
CA GLU A 79 1.40 11.01 14.91
C GLU A 79 0.85 10.07 13.83
N THR A 80 -0.30 9.45 14.08
CA THR A 80 -0.95 8.55 13.10
C THR A 80 -1.36 9.30 11.83
N SER A 81 -1.91 10.50 11.96
CA SER A 81 -2.28 11.34 10.81
C SER A 81 -1.06 11.72 9.96
N GLN A 82 0.07 12.07 10.59
CA GLN A 82 1.31 12.39 9.87
C GLN A 82 1.84 11.19 9.08
N VAL A 83 1.81 10.00 9.70
CA VAL A 83 2.20 8.75 9.02
C VAL A 83 1.27 8.48 7.83
N SER A 84 -0.04 8.61 8.03
CA SER A 84 -1.03 8.42 6.97
C SER A 84 -0.82 9.38 5.80
N GLU A 85 -0.64 10.67 6.09
CA GLU A 85 -0.41 11.70 5.07
C GLU A 85 0.86 11.43 4.26
N PHE A 86 1.94 11.01 4.93
CA PHE A 86 3.17 10.62 4.25
C PHE A 86 2.95 9.44 3.30
N GLN A 87 2.27 8.39 3.76
CA GLN A 87 1.99 7.23 2.94
C GLN A 87 1.10 7.57 1.74
N GLU A 88 0.08 8.41 1.94
CA GLU A 88 -0.83 8.83 0.88
C GLU A 88 -0.12 9.69 -0.17
N LYS A 89 0.73 10.62 0.26
CA LYS A 89 1.59 11.40 -0.65
C LYS A 89 2.46 10.49 -1.50
N HIS A 90 3.04 9.44 -0.91
CA HIS A 90 3.85 8.49 -1.66
C HIS A 90 3.03 7.70 -2.68
N ARG A 91 1.84 7.19 -2.29
CA ARG A 91 0.90 6.50 -3.19
C ARG A 91 0.46 7.40 -4.35
N THR A 92 0.07 8.64 -4.05
CA THR A 92 -0.36 9.63 -5.05
C THR A 92 0.74 9.89 -6.08
N ARG A 93 2.01 10.04 -5.65
CA ARG A 93 3.14 10.24 -6.57
C ARG A 93 3.35 9.04 -7.49
N LEU A 94 3.24 7.82 -6.96
CA LEU A 94 3.37 6.60 -7.74
C LEU A 94 2.27 6.50 -8.81
N LEU A 95 1.02 6.79 -8.43
CA LEU A 95 -0.11 6.79 -9.35
C LEU A 95 0.06 7.87 -10.44
N ALA A 96 0.52 9.07 -10.08
CA ALA A 96 0.79 10.13 -11.04
C ALA A 96 1.87 9.72 -12.06
N PHE A 97 2.95 9.08 -11.62
CA PHE A 97 3.99 8.56 -12.50
C PHE A 97 3.45 7.55 -13.53
N TYR A 98 2.65 6.58 -13.09
CA TYR A 98 2.10 5.59 -14.03
C TYR A 98 1.03 6.18 -14.96
N ARG A 99 0.23 7.14 -14.49
CA ARG A 99 -0.71 7.88 -15.37
C ARG A 99 0.02 8.61 -16.49
N GLU A 100 1.10 9.32 -16.15
CA GLU A 100 1.94 10.01 -17.13
C GLU A 100 2.58 9.02 -18.12
N LYS A 101 3.09 7.90 -17.61
CA LYS A 101 3.68 6.85 -18.46
C LYS A 101 2.67 6.25 -19.44
N ILE A 102 1.45 5.98 -18.97
CA ILE A 102 0.35 5.49 -19.83
C ILE A 102 0.03 6.54 -20.90
N SER A 103 -0.13 7.81 -20.52
CA SER A 103 -0.44 8.89 -21.46
C SER A 103 0.61 9.02 -22.59
N ARG A 104 1.90 8.92 -22.25
CA ARG A 104 2.99 8.94 -23.25
C ARG A 104 2.96 7.75 -24.21
N LEU A 105 2.62 6.57 -23.70
CA LEU A 105 2.47 5.38 -24.53
C LEU A 105 1.26 5.50 -25.47
N GLU A 106 0.14 6.00 -24.97
CA GLU A 106 -1.06 6.26 -25.78
C GLU A 106 -0.80 7.30 -26.88
N GLU A 107 -0.09 8.38 -26.56
CA GLU A 107 0.28 9.40 -27.55
C GLU A 107 1.22 8.84 -28.63
N SER A 108 2.21 8.06 -28.22
CA SER A 108 3.15 7.39 -29.15
C SER A 108 2.41 6.43 -30.07
N LEU A 109 1.46 5.66 -29.53
CA LEU A 109 0.62 4.75 -30.31
C LEU A 109 -0.22 5.51 -31.34
N ARG A 110 -0.90 6.61 -30.94
CA ARG A 110 -1.68 7.46 -31.86
C ARG A 110 -0.82 8.00 -33.00
N LYS A 111 0.40 8.47 -32.71
CA LYS A 111 1.34 8.95 -33.74
C LYS A 111 1.73 7.86 -34.72
N SER A 112 2.04 6.65 -34.23
CA SER A 112 2.39 5.52 -35.10
C SER A 112 1.22 5.08 -35.98
N VAL A 113 -0.01 5.08 -35.46
CA VAL A 113 -1.22 4.79 -36.26
C VAL A 113 -1.38 5.79 -37.39
N LEU A 114 -1.29 7.10 -37.10
CA LEU A 114 -1.37 8.15 -38.12
C LEU A 114 -0.28 8.01 -39.20
N GLN A 115 0.95 7.66 -38.80
CA GLN A 115 2.03 7.41 -39.75
C GLN A 115 1.74 6.21 -40.66
N ILE A 116 1.17 5.12 -40.11
CA ILE A 116 0.78 3.94 -40.89
C ILE A 116 -0.30 4.30 -41.91
N GLU A 117 -1.34 5.04 -41.49
CA GLU A 117 -2.41 5.50 -42.39
C GLU A 117 -1.87 6.38 -43.53
N GLN A 118 -0.96 7.30 -43.22
CA GLN A 118 -0.32 8.16 -44.22
C GLN A 118 0.51 7.35 -45.23
N LEU A 119 1.33 6.40 -44.74
CA LEU A 119 2.13 5.53 -45.60
C LEU A 119 1.25 4.63 -46.48
N GLN A 120 0.14 4.12 -45.95
CA GLN A 120 -0.82 3.32 -46.72
C GLN A 120 -1.48 4.14 -47.83
N SER A 121 -1.87 5.39 -47.56
CA SER A 121 -2.41 6.32 -48.56
C SER A 121 -1.40 6.68 -49.66
N MET A 122 -0.14 6.97 -49.28
CA MET A 122 0.92 7.22 -50.26
C MET A 122 1.19 6.00 -51.13
N ARG A 123 1.18 4.79 -50.55
CA ARG A 123 1.39 3.54 -51.27
C ARG A 123 0.27 3.27 -52.28
N SER A 124 -0.99 3.48 -51.91
CA SER A 124 -2.13 3.28 -52.82
C SER A 124 -2.10 4.29 -53.98
N SER A 125 -1.77 5.56 -53.72
CA SER A 125 -1.60 6.59 -54.75
C SER A 125 -0.44 6.29 -55.72
N GLN A 126 0.69 5.81 -55.22
CA GLN A 126 1.78 5.36 -56.10
C GLN A 126 1.33 4.17 -56.95
N GLN A 127 0.64 3.19 -56.36
CA GLN A 127 0.22 1.99 -57.06
C GLN A 127 -0.79 2.29 -58.19
N THR A 128 -1.68 3.27 -58.02
CA THR A 128 -2.59 3.74 -59.09
C THR A 128 -1.87 4.52 -60.20
N ALA A 129 -0.85 5.32 -59.86
CA ALA A 129 0.00 5.98 -60.85
C ALA A 129 0.81 4.98 -61.68
N PHE A 130 1.42 3.97 -61.01
CA PHE A 130 2.19 2.92 -61.68
C PHE A 130 1.32 2.00 -62.56
N SER A 131 0.06 1.71 -62.19
CA SER A 131 -0.85 0.95 -63.06
C SER A 131 -1.27 1.72 -64.32
N THR A 132 -1.42 3.04 -64.20
CA THR A 132 -1.82 3.91 -65.33
C THR A 132 -0.73 4.00 -66.41
N ILE A 133 0.54 4.03 -66.00
CA ILE A 133 1.69 4.06 -66.92
C ILE A 133 1.88 2.70 -67.64
N LYS A 134 1.61 1.58 -66.97
CA LYS A 134 1.70 0.24 -67.60
C LYS A 134 0.60 -0.01 -68.65
N SER A 135 -0.55 0.63 -68.51
CA SER A 135 -1.67 0.55 -69.46
C SER A 135 -1.38 1.28 -70.80
N SER A 136 -0.55 2.32 -70.76
CA SER A 136 -0.24 3.18 -71.92
C SER A 136 0.99 2.72 -72.74
N VAL A 137 1.72 1.71 -72.30
CA VAL A 137 2.88 1.10 -73.01
C VAL A 137 2.57 -0.34 -73.42
N SER A 138 1.41 -0.57 -74.02
CA SER A 138 1.06 -1.82 -74.70
C SER A 138 0.62 -1.53 -76.13
N THR A 139 1.59 -1.34 -77.02
CA THR A 139 1.40 -1.43 -78.48
C THR A 139 2.42 -2.44 -78.99
N LYS A 140 1.93 -3.59 -79.47
CA LYS A 140 2.76 -4.64 -80.10
C LYS A 140 3.36 -4.16 -81.43
N PRO A 141 4.44 -4.81 -81.88
CA PRO A 141 4.45 -5.36 -83.25
C PRO A 141 4.62 -6.89 -83.25
N TYR A 142 4.18 -7.45 -84.37
CA TYR A 142 3.89 -8.85 -84.67
C TYR A 142 5.10 -9.80 -84.70
N GLY A 143 4.85 -11.09 -84.43
CA GLY A 143 5.74 -12.22 -84.78
C GLY A 143 5.28 -13.55 -84.13
N CYS A 144 4.76 -14.48 -84.94
CA CYS A 144 4.27 -15.84 -84.60
C CYS A 144 5.30 -16.70 -83.82
N LEU A 145 4.95 -17.67 -82.97
CA LEU A 145 4.25 -18.95 -83.26
C LEU A 145 3.61 -19.54 -81.97
N LEU A 146 2.51 -20.30 -82.11
CA LEU A 146 1.76 -21.08 -81.09
C LEU A 146 1.54 -22.51 -81.64
N PRO A 147 1.05 -23.54 -80.89
CA PRO A 147 0.97 -23.84 -79.44
C PRO A 147 1.26 -25.37 -79.16
N PRO A 148 0.84 -26.06 -78.05
CA PRO A 148 -0.59 -26.35 -77.74
C PRO A 148 -1.03 -26.34 -76.24
N HIS A 149 -2.23 -25.78 -76.03
CA HIS A 149 -3.36 -26.23 -75.18
C HIS A 149 -3.13 -26.46 -73.66
N SER A 150 -3.93 -25.90 -72.74
CA SER A 150 -5.36 -26.23 -72.58
C SER A 150 -6.19 -25.17 -71.84
N SER A 151 -7.32 -24.82 -72.44
CA SER A 151 -8.68 -24.73 -71.86
C SER A 151 -8.98 -23.80 -70.66
N THR A 152 -9.67 -22.71 -71.01
CA THR A 152 -10.57 -21.80 -70.26
C THR A 152 -11.81 -22.51 -69.64
N PRO A 153 -12.84 -21.83 -69.06
CA PRO A 153 -12.97 -20.48 -68.47
C PRO A 153 -13.77 -20.41 -67.13
N ASP A 154 -13.65 -19.27 -66.43
CA ASP A 154 -14.73 -18.40 -65.91
C ASP A 154 -15.99 -18.99 -65.22
N ARG A 155 -16.23 -18.60 -63.96
CA ARG A 155 -17.59 -18.36 -63.43
C ARG A 155 -17.54 -17.40 -62.22
N LEU A 156 -18.00 -16.18 -62.46
CA LEU A 156 -18.57 -15.28 -61.46
C LEU A 156 -19.90 -15.86 -60.95
N GLU A 157 -20.07 -16.03 -59.63
CA GLU A 157 -21.38 -15.98 -58.95
C GLU A 157 -21.15 -15.82 -57.45
N SER A 158 -21.40 -14.62 -56.91
CA SER A 158 -22.63 -14.22 -56.22
C SER A 158 -22.73 -14.79 -54.79
N MET A 159 -22.97 -13.87 -53.86
CA MET A 159 -23.19 -14.12 -52.44
C MET A 159 -24.49 -14.88 -52.23
N GLU A 160 -24.45 -15.92 -51.38
CA GLU A 160 -25.64 -16.44 -50.71
C GLU A 160 -25.33 -16.61 -49.22
N VAL A 161 -26.18 -16.00 -48.40
CA VAL A 161 -26.18 -16.05 -46.94
C VAL A 161 -26.95 -17.31 -46.55
N ASP A 162 -26.30 -18.26 -45.85
CA ASP A 162 -27.04 -19.33 -45.20
C ASP A 162 -27.21 -19.06 -43.69
N LEU A 163 -28.47 -19.12 -43.28
CA LEU A 163 -28.95 -18.88 -41.93
C LEU A 163 -29.07 -20.23 -41.20
N SER A 164 -28.28 -20.37 -40.13
CA SER A 164 -28.58 -21.18 -38.93
C SER A 164 -28.32 -22.71 -38.98
N PRO A 165 -28.39 -23.44 -37.84
CA PRO A 165 -27.18 -23.73 -37.05
C PRO A 165 -27.03 -25.22 -36.65
N SER A 166 -25.82 -25.66 -36.27
CA SER A 166 -25.63 -26.94 -35.55
C SER A 166 -24.30 -27.00 -34.77
N PRO A 167 -24.21 -27.84 -33.71
CA PRO A 167 -23.77 -27.36 -32.39
C PRO A 167 -22.46 -27.97 -31.83
N ILE A 168 -21.68 -27.11 -31.12
CA ILE A 168 -21.01 -27.27 -29.81
C ILE A 168 -20.38 -28.67 -29.50
N ARG A 169 -19.04 -28.83 -29.30
CA ARG A 169 -18.31 -28.54 -28.03
C ARG A 169 -16.76 -28.59 -28.18
N LYS A 170 -16.11 -27.45 -27.85
CA LYS A 170 -14.93 -27.16 -26.97
C LYS A 170 -13.45 -27.51 -27.31
N SER A 171 -12.68 -26.40 -27.44
CA SER A 171 -11.23 -26.00 -27.33
C SER A 171 -10.18 -26.93 -26.68
N GLU A 172 -8.99 -27.14 -27.30
CA GLU A 172 -7.77 -26.27 -27.51
C GLU A 172 -6.92 -26.11 -26.24
N ILE A 173 -5.64 -26.53 -26.11
CA ILE A 173 -4.37 -26.55 -26.90
C ILE A 173 -3.37 -25.50 -26.36
N ALA A 174 -2.11 -25.93 -26.27
CA ALA A 174 -1.04 -25.46 -25.40
C ALA A 174 -0.02 -24.50 -26.04
N ALA A 175 0.76 -23.88 -25.15
CA ALA A 175 2.15 -23.41 -25.26
C ALA A 175 2.51 -22.28 -26.27
N GLY A 176 2.78 -21.08 -25.74
CA GLY A 176 3.51 -20.00 -26.42
C GLY A 176 4.96 -19.85 -25.92
N PRO A 177 5.84 -19.11 -26.64
CA PRO A 177 7.29 -19.07 -26.41
C PRO A 177 7.75 -18.12 -25.28
N ALA A 178 9.02 -18.27 -24.90
CA ALA A 178 9.66 -17.92 -23.62
C ALA A 178 9.90 -16.43 -23.29
N ARG A 179 10.01 -16.18 -21.97
CA ARG A 179 10.19 -14.88 -21.30
C ARG A 179 11.58 -14.27 -21.54
N ILE A 180 11.63 -12.96 -21.77
CA ILE A 180 12.86 -12.16 -21.83
C ILE A 180 13.15 -11.57 -20.44
N SER A 181 14.40 -11.69 -20.01
CA SER A 181 14.94 -11.37 -18.69
C SER A 181 15.06 -9.89 -18.34
N VAL A 182 14.81 -9.60 -17.05
CA VAL A 182 15.51 -8.73 -16.07
C VAL A 182 16.20 -7.45 -16.59
N ILE A 183 15.65 -6.29 -16.20
CA ILE A 183 16.40 -5.02 -16.15
C ILE A 183 17.11 -4.96 -14.78
N SER A 184 18.43 -4.76 -14.82
CA SER A 184 19.35 -4.70 -13.69
C SER A 184 19.01 -3.62 -12.65
N PRO A 185 19.42 -3.77 -11.37
CA PRO A 185 19.27 -2.72 -10.36
C PRO A 185 20.06 -1.45 -10.74
N PRO A 186 19.63 -0.25 -10.31
CA PRO A 186 20.40 0.98 -10.52
C PRO A 186 21.80 0.87 -9.89
N GLN A 187 22.84 1.26 -10.65
CA GLN A 187 24.25 1.09 -10.26
C GLN A 187 24.77 2.06 -9.18
N ASP A 188 23.96 2.99 -8.69
CA ASP A 188 24.32 3.87 -7.57
C ASP A 188 23.35 3.74 -6.39
N GLY A 189 23.18 2.49 -5.94
CA GLY A 189 22.45 2.13 -4.74
C GLY A 189 23.13 2.60 -3.45
N ARG A 190 23.19 3.92 -3.20
CA ARG A 190 23.29 4.44 -1.85
C ARG A 190 21.90 4.63 -1.28
N MET A 191 21.34 3.54 -0.75
CA MET A 191 20.34 3.67 0.31
C MET A 191 21.07 4.23 1.53
N ALA A 192 20.85 5.51 1.83
CA ALA A 192 21.27 6.07 3.10
C ALA A 192 20.71 5.18 4.22
N PRO A 193 21.49 4.89 5.27
CA PRO A 193 20.96 4.15 6.41
C PRO A 193 19.82 4.98 6.98
N CYS A 194 18.59 4.48 6.87
CA CYS A 194 17.54 4.89 7.79
C CYS A 194 18.11 4.60 9.18
N SER A 195 18.49 5.67 9.89
CA SER A 195 18.96 5.60 11.26
C SER A 195 18.04 4.63 12.00
N GLN A 196 18.64 3.54 12.46
CA GLN A 196 18.04 2.59 13.37
C GLN A 196 17.75 3.31 14.70
N SER A 197 16.75 4.19 14.68
CA SER A 197 15.86 4.37 15.81
C SER A 197 14.93 3.17 15.76
N VAL A 198 15.51 1.99 16.05
CA VAL A 198 14.76 0.83 16.49
C VAL A 198 13.72 1.37 17.47
N CYS A 199 12.44 1.14 17.18
CA CYS A 199 11.40 1.19 18.19
C CYS A 199 11.86 0.27 19.32
N ARG A 200 12.62 0.83 20.27
CA ARG A 200 12.88 0.23 21.55
C ARG A 200 11.57 0.38 22.30
N LEU A 201 10.61 -0.46 21.92
CA LEU A 201 9.58 -0.89 22.84
C LEU A 201 10.30 -1.74 23.88
N GLN A 202 11.07 -1.08 24.77
CA GLN A 202 11.46 -1.68 26.02
C GLN A 202 10.16 -1.89 26.77
N ARG A 203 9.61 -3.10 26.57
CA ARG A 203 8.53 -3.65 27.36
C ARG A 203 8.95 -3.59 28.82
N PHE A 204 8.60 -2.50 29.51
CA PHE A 204 8.24 -2.61 30.91
C PHE A 204 6.93 -3.39 30.94
N THR A 205 7.02 -4.72 30.97
CA THR A 205 5.90 -5.57 31.37
C THR A 205 5.64 -5.28 32.84
N MET A 206 4.83 -4.25 33.10
CA MET A 206 4.20 -4.07 34.40
C MET A 206 3.16 -5.18 34.51
N PHE A 207 3.52 -6.27 35.18
CA PHE A 207 2.56 -7.29 35.56
C PHE A 207 1.59 -6.67 36.56
N LEU A 208 0.44 -6.20 36.08
CA LEU A 208 -0.74 -6.02 36.93
C LEU A 208 -1.19 -7.41 37.37
N HIS A 209 -0.52 -7.98 38.38
CA HIS A 209 -0.92 -9.26 38.94
C HIS A 209 -2.21 -9.09 39.74
N ARG A 210 -3.26 -9.73 39.20
CA ARG A 210 -4.16 -10.66 39.88
C ARG A 210 -5.03 -10.08 41.01
N ARG A 211 -6.28 -9.74 40.67
CA ARG A 211 -7.38 -9.75 41.65
C ARG A 211 -7.56 -11.18 42.18
N PRO A 212 -7.78 -11.38 43.49
CA PRO A 212 -8.27 -12.66 44.00
C PRO A 212 -9.69 -12.89 43.48
N SER A 213 -9.93 -14.10 43.01
CA SER A 213 -11.24 -14.58 42.57
C SER A 213 -12.27 -14.47 43.70
N SER A 214 -13.35 -13.73 43.45
CA SER A 214 -14.63 -13.93 44.13
C SER A 214 -15.70 -13.92 43.05
N LEU A 215 -16.53 -14.96 43.04
CA LEU A 215 -17.61 -15.21 42.09
C LEU A 215 -18.54 -14.00 41.96
N ALA A 216 -18.79 -13.56 40.72
CA ALA A 216 -20.11 -13.12 40.24
C ALA A 216 -20.02 -12.72 38.75
N ALA A 217 -20.81 -13.41 37.93
CA ALA A 217 -21.38 -13.07 36.61
C ALA A 217 -20.63 -12.13 35.63
N ALA A 218 -20.47 -12.62 34.40
CA ALA A 218 -20.09 -11.82 33.24
C ALA A 218 -21.23 -10.87 32.80
N PRO A 219 -20.94 -9.60 32.46
CA PRO A 219 -21.83 -8.82 31.61
C PRO A 219 -21.43 -8.99 30.14
N SER A 220 -22.35 -9.53 29.35
CA SER A 220 -22.33 -9.48 27.89
C SER A 220 -22.34 -8.02 27.43
N ILE A 221 -21.25 -7.55 26.83
CA ILE A 221 -21.21 -6.24 26.15
C ILE A 221 -21.48 -6.49 24.67
N GLN A 222 -22.68 -6.09 24.24
CA GLN A 222 -23.07 -6.08 22.84
C GLN A 222 -22.29 -5.00 22.09
N PHE A 223 -21.68 -5.41 20.97
CA PHE A 223 -21.10 -4.53 19.98
C PHE A 223 -22.22 -3.70 19.32
N TRP A 224 -22.18 -2.38 19.51
CA TRP A 224 -22.91 -1.46 18.65
C TRP A 224 -22.24 -1.42 17.28
N LYS A 225 -22.89 -2.07 16.31
CA LYS A 225 -22.57 -2.04 14.89
C LYS A 225 -23.32 -0.84 14.30
N ALA A 226 -22.69 0.33 14.23
CA ALA A 226 -23.22 1.44 13.46
C ALA A 226 -22.75 1.28 11.99
N GLN A 227 -23.59 0.61 11.20
CA GLN A 227 -23.49 0.59 9.75
C GLN A 227 -24.03 1.90 9.21
N GLY A 228 -23.25 2.56 8.35
CA GLY A 228 -23.71 3.70 7.57
C GLY A 228 -24.84 3.30 6.62
N HIS A 229 -25.79 4.20 6.45
CA HIS A 229 -26.68 4.22 5.29
C HIS A 229 -26.60 5.61 4.66
N GLN A 230 -26.29 5.59 3.37
CA GLN A 230 -26.31 6.70 2.44
C GLN A 230 -27.59 6.57 1.60
N LEU A 231 -28.12 7.71 1.17
CA LEU A 231 -29.12 7.95 0.11
C LEU A 231 -30.60 7.76 0.49
N SER A 232 -31.36 8.85 0.53
CA SER A 232 -31.92 9.45 -0.69
C SER A 232 -32.12 10.96 -0.55
#